data_AF-A0A938MPG8-F1
#
_entry.id   AF-A0A938MPG8-F1
#
_cell.length_a   1.000
_cell.length_b   1.000
_cell.length_c   1.000
_cell.angle_alpha   90.00
_cell.angle_beta   90.00
_cell.angle_gamma   90.00
#
_symmetry.space_group_name_H-M   'P 1'
#
loop_
_entity.id
_entity.type
_entity.pdbx_description
1 polymer ?
#
loop_
_entity_poly.entity_id
_entity_poly.type
_entity_poly.pdbx_seq_one_letter_code
_entity_poly.pdbx_strand_id
1 'polypeptide(L)'
;MRIRRFWLPCVLALLLLAGAARGELRRGSGLIAEKTEWENPYYVVESPVDGPTVLITAGLHGNEPAGSRAAEQIRHWPIRRGRLIVVPRVNAPGLIELHYANGPVLSPAGREDLPEYLPLAVFRSEIAKYEPQRGTMIDTPAIAASPFGRGRAIVISPHPEAVAGLEPLVQRAVDWAGRKRDAAATGAERD
;
A
#
# COMPACT_ATOMS: atom_id res chain seq x y z
N MET A 1 -73.10 -17.61 -38.19
CA MET A 1 -72.02 -18.61 -38.24
C MET A 1 -70.70 -17.91 -37.87
N ARG A 2 -70.03 -18.39 -36.80
CA ARG A 2 -68.63 -18.16 -36.32
C ARG A 2 -68.10 -16.75 -35.96
N ILE A 3 -68.05 -16.56 -34.64
CA ILE A 3 -67.06 -15.90 -33.74
C ILE A 3 -65.65 -15.71 -34.33
N ARG A 4 -65.01 -14.54 -34.05
CA ARG A 4 -63.69 -14.47 -33.33
C ARG A 4 -63.27 -13.04 -32.93
N ARG A 5 -63.35 -12.80 -31.61
CA ARG A 5 -62.61 -11.79 -30.85
C ARG A 5 -61.11 -11.91 -31.14
N PHE A 6 -60.46 -10.82 -31.52
CA PHE A 6 -59.00 -10.70 -31.43
C PHE A 6 -58.66 -9.77 -30.27
N TRP A 7 -58.29 -10.39 -29.15
CA TRP A 7 -57.57 -9.72 -28.08
C TRP A 7 -56.13 -9.48 -28.57
N LEU A 8 -55.69 -8.22 -28.57
CA LEU A 8 -54.27 -7.89 -28.66
C LEU A 8 -53.65 -8.22 -27.29
N PRO A 9 -52.69 -9.13 -27.14
CA PRO A 9 -51.91 -9.20 -25.93
C PRO A 9 -50.80 -8.16 -26.03
N CYS A 10 -50.84 -7.17 -25.15
CA CYS A 10 -49.68 -6.33 -24.83
C CYS A 10 -48.58 -7.25 -24.27
N VAL A 11 -47.62 -7.64 -25.11
CA VAL A 11 -46.39 -8.28 -24.64
C VAL A 11 -45.50 -7.17 -24.08
N LEU A 12 -45.64 -6.90 -22.78
CA LEU A 12 -44.65 -6.17 -22.01
C LEU A 12 -43.41 -7.07 -21.88
N ALA A 13 -42.42 -6.86 -22.74
CA ALA A 13 -41.11 -7.45 -22.56
C ALA A 13 -40.42 -6.73 -21.39
N LEU A 14 -40.57 -7.29 -20.18
CA LEU A 14 -39.79 -6.88 -19.02
C LEU A 14 -38.35 -7.41 -19.21
N LEU A 15 -37.50 -6.61 -19.85
CA LEU A 15 -36.04 -6.83 -19.83
C LEU A 15 -35.55 -6.55 -18.39
N LEU A 16 -35.57 -7.58 -17.55
CA LEU A 16 -34.81 -7.58 -16.30
C LEU A 16 -33.32 -7.61 -16.65
N LEU A 17 -32.74 -6.43 -16.86
CA LEU A 17 -31.31 -6.23 -16.72
C LEU A 17 -30.98 -6.50 -15.24
N ALA A 18 -30.71 -7.75 -14.92
CA ALA A 18 -30.01 -8.12 -13.69
C ALA A 18 -28.58 -7.55 -13.80
N GLY A 19 -28.45 -6.24 -13.57
CA GLY A 19 -27.16 -5.65 -13.28
C GLY A 19 -26.64 -6.33 -12.03
N ALA A 20 -25.63 -7.20 -12.19
CA ALA A 20 -24.88 -7.69 -11.05
C ALA A 20 -24.41 -6.46 -10.27
N ALA A 21 -24.98 -6.25 -9.08
CA ALA A 21 -24.53 -5.24 -8.16
C ALA A 21 -23.06 -5.55 -7.86
N ARG A 22 -22.14 -4.88 -8.57
CA ARG A 22 -20.75 -4.80 -8.12
C ARG A 22 -20.83 -4.05 -6.81
N GLY A 23 -20.68 -4.77 -5.70
CA GLY A 23 -20.72 -4.15 -4.38
C GLY A 23 -19.82 -2.91 -4.35
N GLU A 24 -20.31 -1.85 -3.75
CA GLU A 24 -19.57 -0.60 -3.70
C GLU A 24 -18.33 -0.74 -2.81
N LEU A 25 -17.28 0.01 -3.14
CA LEU A 25 -16.12 0.12 -2.27
C LEU A 25 -16.53 0.78 -0.97
N ARG A 26 -16.31 0.10 0.15
CA ARG A 26 -16.53 0.67 1.48
C ARG A 26 -15.31 1.50 1.85
N ARG A 27 -15.54 2.72 2.32
CA ARG A 27 -14.50 3.63 2.78
C ARG A 27 -14.69 3.90 4.26
N GLY A 28 -13.59 3.92 4.99
CA GLY A 28 -13.58 4.20 6.42
C GLY A 28 -12.31 4.92 6.82
N SER A 29 -12.32 5.40 8.05
CA SER A 29 -11.16 6.00 8.71
C SER A 29 -11.24 5.73 10.21
N GLY A 30 -10.10 5.76 10.86
CA GLY A 30 -10.01 5.75 12.32
C GLY A 30 -8.74 6.45 12.77
N LEU A 31 -8.50 6.40 14.07
CA LEU A 31 -7.30 6.96 14.68
C LEU A 31 -6.44 5.82 15.23
N ILE A 32 -5.13 5.94 15.11
CA ILE A 32 -4.16 5.17 15.89
C ILE A 32 -3.67 6.03 17.04
N ALA A 33 -3.32 5.39 18.16
CA ALA A 33 -2.81 6.06 19.36
C ALA A 33 -3.71 7.19 19.88
N GLU A 34 -5.03 6.97 19.86
CA GLU A 34 -6.04 7.93 20.34
C GLU A 34 -5.72 8.48 21.72
N LYS A 35 -5.96 9.78 21.91
CA LYS A 35 -5.73 10.49 23.18
C LYS A 35 -4.27 10.51 23.63
N THR A 36 -3.34 10.31 22.70
CA THR A 36 -1.90 10.52 22.94
C THR A 36 -1.39 11.61 22.01
N GLU A 37 -0.18 12.11 22.27
CA GLU A 37 0.49 13.04 21.35
C GLU A 37 0.75 12.41 19.96
N TRP A 38 0.76 11.08 19.87
CA TRP A 38 0.97 10.31 18.65
C TRP A 38 -0.32 9.99 17.88
N GLU A 39 -1.45 10.57 18.30
CA GLU A 39 -2.75 10.37 17.65
C GLU A 39 -2.67 10.72 16.16
N ASN A 40 -3.08 9.78 15.30
CA ASN A 40 -2.87 9.91 13.87
C ASN A 40 -3.94 9.17 13.07
N PRO A 41 -4.50 9.77 12.00
CA PRO A 41 -5.50 9.09 11.19
C PRO A 41 -4.92 7.96 10.34
N TYR A 42 -5.71 6.89 10.20
CA TYR A 42 -5.56 5.89 9.15
C TYR A 42 -6.83 5.83 8.30
N TYR A 43 -6.67 5.38 7.06
CA TYR A 43 -7.74 5.31 6.07
C TYR A 43 -7.88 3.90 5.53
N VAL A 44 -9.11 3.46 5.28
CA VAL A 44 -9.43 2.12 4.80
C VAL A 44 -10.29 2.21 3.54
N VAL A 45 -9.90 1.44 2.52
CA VAL A 45 -10.73 1.12 1.36
C VAL A 45 -10.90 -0.39 1.31
N GLU A 46 -12.13 -0.86 1.26
CA GLU A 46 -12.47 -2.29 1.25
C GLU A 46 -13.32 -2.62 0.02
N SER A 47 -12.90 -3.65 -0.73
CA SER A 47 -13.65 -4.21 -1.85
C SER A 47 -14.56 -5.33 -1.36
N PRO A 48 -15.76 -5.50 -1.94
CA PRO A 48 -16.60 -6.67 -1.66
C PRO A 48 -16.00 -7.99 -2.20
N VAL A 49 -14.98 -7.90 -3.06
CA VAL A 49 -14.29 -9.07 -3.63
C VAL A 49 -13.16 -9.47 -2.69
N ASP A 50 -13.15 -10.72 -2.22
CA ASP A 50 -12.11 -11.25 -1.34
C ASP A 50 -10.70 -11.06 -1.92
N GLY A 51 -9.73 -10.75 -1.04
CA GLY A 51 -8.37 -10.42 -1.44
C GLY A 51 -7.46 -10.06 -0.27
N PRO A 52 -6.21 -9.65 -0.56
CA PRO A 52 -5.23 -9.32 0.48
C PRO A 52 -5.61 -8.07 1.27
N THR A 53 -5.09 -7.94 2.50
CA THR A 53 -4.98 -6.64 3.15
C THR A 53 -3.57 -6.08 2.88
N VAL A 54 -3.48 -4.87 2.32
CA VAL A 54 -2.21 -4.14 2.18
C VAL A 54 -2.23 -2.94 3.12
N LEU A 55 -1.19 -2.79 3.92
CA LEU A 55 -0.93 -1.60 4.72
C LEU A 55 0.18 -0.78 4.05
N ILE A 56 -0.08 0.50 3.82
CA ILE A 56 0.90 1.46 3.31
C ILE A 56 1.14 2.51 4.40
N THR A 57 2.39 2.64 4.83
CA THR A 57 2.83 3.67 5.76
C THR A 57 3.76 4.65 5.05
N ALA A 58 3.66 5.93 5.39
CA ALA A 58 4.56 6.96 4.90
C ALA A 58 4.73 8.07 5.95
N GLY A 59 5.67 8.98 5.72
CA GLY A 59 5.95 10.08 6.64
C GLY A 59 6.54 9.62 7.97
N LEU A 60 7.49 8.67 7.90
CA LEU A 60 8.30 8.26 9.07
C LEU A 60 9.23 9.39 9.50
N HIS A 61 9.80 10.09 8.53
CA HIS A 61 10.51 11.35 8.71
C HIS A 61 9.58 12.50 8.31
N GLY A 62 9.25 13.39 9.25
CA GLY A 62 8.29 14.48 9.01
C GLY A 62 8.79 15.55 8.01
N ASN A 63 10.09 15.56 7.75
CA ASN A 63 10.79 16.41 6.79
C ASN A 63 10.98 15.75 5.40
N GLU A 64 10.38 14.57 5.16
CA GLU A 64 10.34 13.86 3.86
C GLU A 64 8.91 13.83 3.29
N PRO A 65 8.39 14.96 2.75
CA PRO A 65 6.98 15.07 2.41
C PRO A 65 6.55 14.25 1.18
N ALA A 66 7.50 13.79 0.34
CA ALA A 66 7.19 13.10 -0.91
C ALA A 66 6.38 11.81 -0.68
N GLY A 67 6.89 10.91 0.16
CA GLY A 67 6.19 9.67 0.49
C GLY A 67 4.84 9.91 1.16
N SER A 68 4.75 10.90 2.05
CA SER A 68 3.49 11.28 2.71
C SER A 68 2.44 11.78 1.71
N ARG A 69 2.84 12.66 0.79
CA ARG A 69 1.97 13.17 -0.30
C ARG A 69 1.56 12.06 -1.26
N ALA A 70 2.45 11.11 -1.56
CA ALA A 70 2.12 9.94 -2.36
C ALA A 70 1.08 9.06 -1.66
N ALA A 71 1.24 8.80 -0.35
CA ALA A 71 0.27 8.06 0.44
C ALA A 71 -1.10 8.75 0.52
N GLU A 72 -1.13 10.10 0.61
CA GLU A 72 -2.37 10.88 0.53
C GLU A 72 -3.06 10.76 -0.85
N GLN A 73 -2.33 10.48 -1.93
CA GLN A 73 -2.96 10.16 -3.22
C GLN A 73 -3.47 8.71 -3.23
N ILE A 74 -2.66 7.77 -2.75
CA ILE A 74 -2.96 6.32 -2.80
C ILE A 74 -4.20 5.96 -1.99
N ARG A 75 -4.47 6.62 -0.86
CA ARG A 75 -5.69 6.39 -0.06
C ARG A 75 -7.00 6.62 -0.83
N HIS A 76 -6.95 7.30 -1.98
CA HIS A 76 -8.11 7.53 -2.85
C HIS A 76 -8.20 6.54 -4.01
N TRP A 77 -7.21 5.66 -4.20
CA TRP A 77 -7.23 4.69 -5.29
C TRP A 77 -8.41 3.71 -5.15
N PRO A 78 -9.13 3.42 -6.24
CA PRO A 78 -10.02 2.28 -6.26
C PRO A 78 -9.21 0.99 -6.21
N ILE A 79 -9.66 0.01 -5.43
CA ILE A 79 -9.05 -1.32 -5.38
C ILE A 79 -9.94 -2.35 -6.05
N ARG A 80 -9.33 -3.35 -6.69
CA ARG A 80 -10.09 -4.42 -7.38
C ARG A 80 -10.63 -5.48 -6.41
N ARG A 81 -9.87 -5.83 -5.38
CA ARG A 81 -10.20 -6.86 -4.37
C ARG A 81 -9.43 -6.63 -3.07
N GLY A 82 -9.91 -7.18 -1.97
CA GLY A 82 -9.28 -7.11 -0.67
C GLY A 82 -9.46 -5.76 0.02
N ARG A 83 -8.45 -5.36 0.79
CA ARG A 83 -8.48 -4.17 1.66
C ARG A 83 -7.17 -3.40 1.57
N LEU A 84 -7.26 -2.09 1.46
CA LEU A 84 -6.14 -1.17 1.50
C LEU A 84 -6.26 -0.31 2.76
N ILE A 85 -5.22 -0.31 3.59
CA ILE A 85 -5.07 0.53 4.77
C ILE A 85 -3.92 1.49 4.50
N VAL A 86 -4.12 2.78 4.71
CA VAL A 86 -3.10 3.80 4.47
C VAL A 86 -2.93 4.69 5.69
N VAL A 87 -1.67 4.87 6.13
CA VAL A 87 -1.27 5.79 7.20
C VAL A 87 -0.25 6.77 6.60
N PRO A 88 -0.70 7.94 6.11
CA PRO A 88 0.18 8.83 5.34
C PRO A 88 1.27 9.55 6.15
N ARG A 89 1.11 9.63 7.48
CA ARG A 89 1.96 10.44 8.38
C ARG A 89 2.28 9.70 9.66
N VAL A 90 2.95 8.54 9.60
CA VAL A 90 3.13 7.68 10.79
C VAL A 90 3.84 8.36 11.97
N ASN A 91 4.65 9.39 11.73
CA ASN A 91 5.32 10.20 12.75
C ASN A 91 4.74 11.62 12.77
N ALA A 92 3.46 11.75 13.10
CA ALA A 92 2.77 13.05 13.11
C ALA A 92 3.45 14.10 14.05
N PRO A 93 3.93 13.77 15.26
CA PRO A 93 4.64 14.73 16.11
C PRO A 93 5.96 15.21 15.54
N GLY A 94 6.64 14.37 14.73
CA GLY A 94 7.89 14.72 14.05
C GLY A 94 7.71 15.59 12.80
N LEU A 95 6.49 16.03 12.46
CA LEU A 95 6.22 16.94 11.34
C LEU A 95 6.81 18.32 11.62
N ILE A 96 8.02 18.53 11.11
CA ILE A 96 8.67 19.84 11.05
C ILE A 96 8.81 20.19 9.57
N GLU A 97 8.39 21.39 9.16
CA GLU A 97 8.72 21.93 7.83
C GLU A 97 10.24 22.19 7.76
N LEU A 98 10.97 21.14 7.44
CA LEU A 98 12.37 21.15 7.06
C LEU A 98 12.46 20.23 5.83
N HIS A 99 13.35 20.51 4.89
CA HIS A 99 13.59 19.60 3.78
C HIS A 99 14.71 18.63 4.17
N TYR A 100 14.40 17.35 4.25
CA TYR A 100 15.37 16.27 4.32
C TYR A 100 15.27 15.44 3.04
N ALA A 101 16.41 15.27 2.40
CA ALA A 101 16.60 14.39 1.27
C ALA A 101 17.77 13.50 1.68
N ASN A 102 17.52 12.20 1.84
CA ASN A 102 18.50 11.11 1.91
C ASN A 102 17.89 9.73 2.21
N GLY A 103 16.60 9.65 2.53
CA GLY A 103 15.93 8.40 2.85
C GLY A 103 16.51 7.72 4.09
N PRO A 104 15.83 6.72 4.67
CA PRO A 104 16.42 5.93 5.73
C PRO A 104 17.56 5.07 5.15
N VAL A 105 18.73 5.16 5.75
CA VAL A 105 19.75 4.11 5.64
C VAL A 105 19.24 2.92 6.45
N LEU A 106 18.85 1.85 5.76
CA LEU A 106 18.35 0.64 6.41
C LEU A 106 19.50 -0.17 7.00
N SER A 107 19.30 -0.70 8.21
CA SER A 107 20.23 -1.62 8.86
C SER A 107 19.44 -2.79 9.46
N PRO A 108 20.03 -4.00 9.53
CA PRO A 108 19.41 -5.12 10.23
C PRO A 108 19.06 -4.76 11.68
N ALA A 109 17.84 -5.09 12.11
CA ALA A 109 17.37 -4.80 13.46
C ALA A 109 18.03 -5.70 14.53
N GLY A 110 18.75 -6.76 14.13
CA GLY A 110 19.38 -7.72 15.05
C GLY A 110 18.38 -8.51 15.92
N ARG A 111 17.12 -8.57 15.49
CA ARG A 111 16.04 -9.24 16.21
C ARG A 111 15.84 -10.67 15.70
N GLU A 112 16.01 -11.64 16.57
CA GLU A 112 15.86 -13.07 16.25
C GLU A 112 14.41 -13.48 15.96
N ASP A 113 13.43 -12.71 16.46
CA ASP A 113 12.00 -12.99 16.25
C ASP A 113 11.47 -12.48 14.89
N LEU A 114 12.31 -11.78 14.12
CA LEU A 114 11.98 -11.28 12.80
C LEU A 114 12.88 -11.92 11.73
N PRO A 115 12.32 -12.30 10.58
CA PRO A 115 13.14 -12.76 9.47
C PRO A 115 14.03 -11.64 8.93
N GLU A 116 15.22 -12.01 8.49
CA GLU A 116 16.11 -11.09 7.77
C GLU A 116 15.42 -10.52 6.53
N TYR A 117 15.70 -9.25 6.24
CA TYR A 117 15.27 -8.66 4.98
C TYR A 117 16.27 -9.02 3.86
N LEU A 118 15.74 -9.11 2.65
CA LEU A 118 16.49 -9.23 1.42
C LEU A 118 16.68 -7.83 0.81
N PRO A 119 17.92 -7.33 0.66
CA PRO A 119 18.20 -6.17 -0.18
C PRO A 119 17.86 -6.50 -1.65
N LEU A 120 16.99 -5.71 -2.27
CA LEU A 120 16.64 -5.81 -3.70
C LEU A 120 17.42 -4.80 -4.55
N ALA A 121 17.85 -3.69 -3.94
CA ALA A 121 18.74 -2.69 -4.53
C ALA A 121 19.58 -2.02 -3.44
N VAL A 122 20.78 -1.56 -3.79
CA VAL A 122 21.71 -0.87 -2.88
C VAL A 122 22.08 0.51 -3.43
N PHE A 123 22.31 1.47 -2.55
CA PHE A 123 22.82 2.79 -2.93
C PHE A 123 24.25 2.66 -3.43
N ARG A 124 24.54 3.32 -4.56
CA ARG A 124 25.89 3.36 -5.18
C ARG A 124 26.51 4.75 -5.21
N SER A 125 25.74 5.75 -4.80
CA SER A 125 26.16 7.13 -4.61
C SER A 125 25.53 7.64 -3.33
N GLU A 126 26.10 8.71 -2.79
CA GLU A 126 25.59 9.40 -1.62
C GLU A 126 25.27 10.85 -1.93
N ILE A 127 24.35 11.42 -1.16
CA ILE A 127 24.17 12.86 -1.03
C ILE A 127 24.54 13.17 0.43
N ALA A 128 25.62 13.91 0.65
CA ALA A 128 26.05 14.28 2.00
C ALA A 128 25.96 15.80 2.15
N LYS A 129 25.16 16.27 3.12
CA LYS A 129 25.04 17.69 3.46
C LYS A 129 25.98 18.08 4.60
N TYR A 130 26.28 17.14 5.49
CA TYR A 130 27.15 17.33 6.65
C TYR A 130 28.19 16.21 6.73
N GLU A 131 29.37 16.48 7.27
CA GLU A 131 30.45 15.48 7.39
C GLU A 131 30.05 14.17 8.07
N PRO A 132 29.23 14.15 9.14
CA PRO A 132 28.78 12.89 9.75
C PRO A 132 27.96 11.97 8.82
N GLN A 133 27.44 12.48 7.70
CA GLN A 133 26.66 11.68 6.74
C GLN A 133 27.57 11.00 5.71
N ARG A 134 28.81 11.45 5.53
CA ARG A 134 29.70 10.97 4.48
C ARG A 134 30.06 9.49 4.73
N GLY A 135 29.96 8.68 3.69
CA GLY A 135 30.23 7.24 3.72
C GLY A 135 29.11 6.39 4.34
N THR A 136 27.97 6.98 4.71
CA THR A 136 26.90 6.23 5.41
C THR A 136 25.87 5.60 4.47
N MET A 137 25.74 6.12 3.24
CA MET A 137 24.72 5.65 2.30
C MET A 137 25.23 4.57 1.35
N ILE A 138 26.47 4.70 0.87
CA ILE A 138 27.03 3.79 -0.14
C ILE A 138 27.02 2.36 0.39
N ASP A 139 26.62 1.41 -0.46
CA ASP A 139 26.49 -0.02 -0.18
C ASP A 139 25.42 -0.40 0.85
N THR A 140 24.55 0.53 1.24
CA THR A 140 23.39 0.24 2.09
C THR A 140 22.13 -0.05 1.27
N PRO A 141 21.12 -0.76 1.82
CA PRO A 141 19.91 -1.10 1.09
C PRO A 141 19.07 0.13 0.71
N ALA A 142 18.78 0.28 -0.58
CA ALA A 142 17.88 1.28 -1.14
C ALA A 142 16.45 0.74 -1.33
N ILE A 143 16.32 -0.55 -1.63
CA ILE A 143 15.04 -1.26 -1.66
C ILE A 143 15.24 -2.57 -0.90
N ALA A 144 14.35 -2.87 0.03
CA ALA A 144 14.42 -4.10 0.82
C ALA A 144 13.05 -4.75 0.92
N ALA A 145 13.01 -6.07 0.98
CA ALA A 145 11.79 -6.83 1.21
C ALA A 145 12.00 -7.92 2.25
N SER A 146 10.98 -8.21 3.05
CA SER A 146 11.06 -9.27 4.06
C SER A 146 9.71 -9.97 4.20
N PRO A 147 9.66 -11.29 4.43
CA PRO A 147 8.41 -11.91 4.88
C PRO A 147 7.98 -11.32 6.24
N PHE A 148 6.69 -11.19 6.49
CA PHE A 148 6.19 -10.71 7.78
C PHE A 148 4.85 -11.36 8.09
N GLY A 149 4.80 -12.16 9.17
CA GLY A 149 3.66 -13.02 9.47
C GLY A 149 3.26 -13.86 8.26
N ARG A 150 1.98 -13.79 7.86
CA ARG A 150 1.43 -14.50 6.69
C ARG A 150 1.68 -13.79 5.35
N GLY A 151 2.34 -12.63 5.37
CA GLY A 151 2.52 -11.75 4.22
C GLY A 151 3.99 -11.39 3.98
N ARG A 152 4.20 -10.18 3.47
CA ARG A 152 5.52 -9.62 3.17
C ARG A 152 5.48 -8.09 3.21
N ALA A 153 6.62 -7.51 3.54
CA ALA A 153 6.89 -6.08 3.51
C ALA A 153 7.84 -5.75 2.37
N ILE A 154 7.72 -4.55 1.83
CA ILE A 154 8.69 -3.92 0.93
C ILE A 154 8.87 -2.47 1.37
N VAL A 155 10.11 -2.01 1.43
CA VAL A 155 10.48 -0.62 1.66
C VAL A 155 11.26 -0.13 0.44
N ILE A 156 10.93 1.07 -0.03
CA ILE A 156 11.53 1.70 -1.20
C ILE A 156 12.03 3.07 -0.75
N SER A 157 13.35 3.24 -0.72
CA SER A 157 14.04 4.48 -0.35
C SER A 157 14.25 5.47 -1.51
N PRO A 158 14.22 5.10 -2.82
CA PRO A 158 13.99 6.11 -3.85
C PRO A 158 12.51 6.54 -3.87
N HIS A 159 12.23 7.74 -4.37
CA HIS A 159 10.88 8.23 -4.67
C HIS A 159 10.58 8.09 -6.18
N PRO A 160 10.35 6.87 -6.72
CA PRO A 160 10.06 6.70 -8.14
C PRO A 160 8.82 7.49 -8.58
N GLU A 161 7.87 7.74 -7.67
CA GLU A 161 6.70 8.58 -7.91
C GLU A 161 7.03 10.05 -8.19
N ALA A 162 8.22 10.52 -7.80
CA ALA A 162 8.66 11.89 -8.08
C ALA A 162 9.26 12.05 -9.48
N VAL A 163 9.39 10.96 -10.24
CA VAL A 163 9.98 10.94 -11.59
C VAL A 163 8.92 10.52 -12.59
N ALA A 164 8.67 11.39 -13.58
CA ALA A 164 7.71 11.11 -14.64
C ALA A 164 8.01 9.78 -15.36
N GLY A 165 7.00 8.92 -15.47
CA GLY A 165 7.10 7.60 -16.10
C GLY A 165 7.49 6.45 -15.16
N LEU A 166 7.88 6.74 -13.91
CA LEU A 166 8.24 5.74 -12.91
C LEU A 166 7.13 5.48 -11.87
N GLU A 167 6.00 6.18 -11.96
CA GLU A 167 4.81 5.99 -11.10
C GLU A 167 4.34 4.53 -11.03
N PRO A 168 4.38 3.73 -12.12
CA PRO A 168 3.97 2.32 -12.06
C PRO A 168 4.82 1.45 -11.13
N LEU A 169 6.02 1.87 -10.71
CA LEU A 169 6.86 1.09 -9.80
C LEU A 169 6.21 0.95 -8.41
N VAL A 170 5.62 2.03 -7.89
CA VAL A 170 4.92 2.00 -6.59
C VAL A 170 3.73 1.07 -6.68
N GLN A 171 2.94 1.16 -7.76
CA GLN A 171 1.80 0.27 -7.98
C GLN A 171 2.25 -1.21 -8.05
N ARG A 172 3.32 -1.53 -8.78
CA ARG A 172 3.85 -2.89 -8.89
C ARG A 172 4.35 -3.42 -7.54
N ALA A 173 4.94 -2.57 -6.70
CA ALA A 173 5.37 -2.93 -5.36
C ALA A 173 4.17 -3.26 -4.46
N VAL A 174 3.10 -2.46 -4.52
CA VAL A 174 1.83 -2.71 -3.82
C VAL A 174 1.20 -4.02 -4.29
N ASP A 175 1.10 -4.22 -5.61
CA ASP A 175 0.54 -5.44 -6.20
C ASP A 175 1.39 -6.67 -5.84
N TRP A 176 2.71 -6.53 -5.76
CA TRP A 176 3.60 -7.57 -5.25
C TRP A 176 3.32 -7.86 -3.78
N ALA A 177 3.32 -6.87 -2.90
CA ALA A 177 3.05 -7.08 -1.48
C ALA A 177 1.70 -7.77 -1.23
N GLY A 178 0.68 -7.46 -2.06
CA GLY A 178 -0.66 -8.04 -1.96
C GLY A 178 -0.85 -9.45 -2.54
N ARG A 179 0.10 -10.07 -3.28
CA ARG A 179 -0.15 -11.45 -3.75
C ARG A 179 -0.05 -12.44 -2.57
N LYS A 180 -0.99 -13.39 -2.50
CA LYS A 180 -0.88 -14.53 -1.58
C LYS A 180 0.46 -15.23 -1.85
N ARG A 181 1.22 -15.54 -0.80
CA ARG A 181 2.36 -16.47 -0.94
C ARG A 181 1.79 -17.85 -1.19
N ASP A 182 2.29 -18.52 -2.23
CA ASP A 182 2.07 -19.95 -2.38
C ASP A 182 2.79 -20.66 -1.23
N ALA A 183 2.06 -21.50 -0.50
CA ALA A 183 2.57 -22.22 0.67
C ALA A 183 3.79 -23.12 0.35
N ALA A 184 4.02 -23.42 -0.94
CA ALA A 184 5.15 -24.23 -1.41
C ALA A 184 6.53 -23.56 -1.26
N ALA A 185 6.59 -22.23 -1.07
CA ALA A 185 7.86 -21.50 -0.89
C ALA A 185 8.28 -21.29 0.58
N THR A 186 7.51 -21.83 1.52
CA THR A 186 7.88 -21.92 2.93
C THR A 186 8.20 -23.37 3.24
N GLY A 187 9.48 -23.74 3.28
CA GLY A 187 9.95 -24.99 3.86
C GLY A 187 9.77 -25.00 5.39
N ALA A 188 8.56 -24.69 5.86
CA ALA A 188 8.17 -24.66 7.25
C ALA A 188 7.01 -25.65 7.46
N GLU A 189 7.32 -26.93 7.28
CA GLU A 189 6.56 -28.04 7.85
C GLU A 189 7.52 -29.24 7.97
N ARG A 190 8.18 -29.30 9.13
CA ARG A 190 8.89 -30.39 9.85
C ARG A 190 9.34 -29.66 11.14
N ASP A 191 8.67 -29.75 12.30
CA ASP A 191 7.99 -30.87 12.96
C ASP A 191 6.77 -30.41 13.77
#